data_AF-A0A495A0K0-F1
#
_entry.id   AF-A0A495A0K0-F1
#
_cell.length_a   1.000
_cell.length_b   1.000
_cell.length_c   1.000
_cell.angle_alpha   90.00
_cell.angle_beta   90.00
_cell.angle_gamma   90.00
#
_symmetry.space_group_name_H-M   'P 1'
#
loop_
_entity.id
_entity.type
_entity.pdbx_description
1 polymer ?
#
loop_
_entity_poly.entity_id
_entity_poly.type
_entity_poly.pdbx_seq_one_letter_code
_entity_poly.pdbx_strand_id
1 'polypeptide(L)' 'MMTTHEVCELLRVDRTTLWRWRRAGVGPVPVEVGPRALRYRRAEVEAYLREHQGSR' A
#
# COMPACT_ATOMS: atom_id res chain seq x y z
N MET A 1 5.46 10.24 4.73
CA MET A 1 5.11 8.85 5.08
C MET A 1 3.59 8.74 5.10
N MET A 2 3.01 7.77 4.39
CA MET A 2 1.57 7.57 4.28
C MET A 2 1.07 6.54 5.29
N THR A 3 -0.13 6.73 5.80
CA THR A 3 -0.88 5.79 6.62
C THR A 3 -1.56 4.73 5.76
N THR A 4 -1.97 3.61 6.37
CA THR A 4 -2.80 2.59 5.71
C THR A 4 -4.05 3.20 5.07
N HIS A 5 -4.69 4.18 5.73
CA HIS A 5 -5.89 4.83 5.20
C HIS A 5 -5.60 5.61 3.92
N GLU A 6 -4.55 6.44 3.90
CA GLU A 6 -4.16 7.20 2.71
C GLU A 6 -3.76 6.30 1.54
N VAL A 7 -3.16 5.13 1.82
CA VAL A 7 -2.85 4.14 0.79
C VAL A 7 -4.11 3.49 0.23
N CYS A 8 -5.09 3.17 1.08
CA CYS A 8 -6.38 2.63 0.65
C CYS A 8 -7.10 3.62 -0.28
N GLU A 9 -7.12 4.91 0.07
CA GLU A 9 -7.69 5.97 -0.75
C GLU A 9 -6.99 6.10 -2.10
N LEU A 10 -5.65 6.09 -2.11
CA LEU A 10 -4.86 6.25 -3.33
C LEU A 10 -5.01 5.04 -4.27
N LEU A 11 -4.99 3.83 -3.72
CA LEU A 11 -5.12 2.60 -4.49
C LEU A 11 -6.58 2.23 -4.80
N ARG A 12 -7.57 2.94 -4.22
CA ARG A 12 -9.00 2.63 -4.28
C ARG A 12 -9.33 1.19 -3.86
N VAL A 13 -8.70 0.73 -2.78
CA VAL A 13 -8.93 -0.60 -2.18
C VAL A 13 -9.32 -0.49 -0.72
N ASP A 14 -10.01 -1.49 -0.21
CA ASP A 14 -10.38 -1.56 1.19
C ASP A 14 -9.18 -1.94 2.07
N ARG A 15 -9.22 -1.57 3.35
CA ARG A 15 -8.20 -1.95 4.34
C ARG A 15 -8.02 -3.48 4.44
N THR A 16 -9.09 -4.24 4.29
CA THR A 16 -9.07 -5.71 4.29
C THR A 16 -8.34 -6.25 3.06
N THR A 17 -8.54 -5.63 1.89
CA THR A 17 -7.84 -5.97 0.65
C THR A 17 -6.35 -5.68 0.78
N LEU A 18 -5.97 -4.49 1.27
CA LEU A 18 -4.57 -4.15 1.52
C LEU A 18 -3.91 -5.09 2.55
N TRP A 19 -4.64 -5.51 3.59
CA TRP A 19 -4.14 -6.49 4.56
C TRP A 19 -3.90 -7.87 3.94
N ARG A 20 -4.82 -8.34 3.07
CA ARG A 20 -4.66 -9.60 2.34
C ARG A 20 -3.45 -9.55 1.41
N TRP A 21 -3.28 -8.45 0.67
CA TRP A 21 -2.13 -8.22 -0.19
C TRP A 21 -0.82 -8.30 0.59
N ARG A 22 -0.74 -7.59 1.72
CA ARG A 22 0.43 -7.67 2.60
C ARG A 22 0.74 -9.11 3.05
N ARG A 23 -0.28 -9.91 3.40
CA ARG A 23 -0.10 -11.31 3.77
C ARG A 23 0.33 -12.21 2.61
N ALA A 24 -0.10 -11.88 1.40
CA ALA A 24 0.27 -12.58 0.17
C ALA A 24 1.63 -12.14 -0.40
N GLY A 25 2.26 -11.10 0.16
CA GLY A 25 3.49 -10.51 -0.40
C GLY A 25 3.23 -9.70 -1.67
N VAL A 26 2.01 -9.21 -1.87
CA VAL A 26 1.58 -8.39 -3.01
C VAL A 26 1.34 -6.96 -2.53
N GLY A 27 1.52 -5.97 -3.41
CA GLY A 27 1.25 -4.56 -3.10
C GLY A 27 2.47 -3.76 -2.65
N PRO A 28 2.27 -2.48 -2.28
CA PRO A 28 3.35 -1.63 -1.82
C PRO A 28 3.90 -2.10 -0.48
N VAL A 29 5.24 -2.05 -0.34
CA VAL A 29 5.93 -2.51 0.86
C VAL A 29 5.75 -1.49 2.00
N PRO A 30 5.20 -1.90 3.16
CA PRO A 30 5.16 -1.03 4.33
C PRO A 30 6.52 -0.93 5.01
N VAL A 31 6.75 0.20 5.66
CA VAL A 31 7.85 0.45 6.60
C VAL A 31 7.28 0.39 8.02
N GLU A 32 7.90 -0.43 8.86
CA GLU A 32 7.62 -0.46 10.29
C GLU A 32 8.24 0.75 10.96
N VAL A 33 7.42 1.57 11.60
CA VAL A 33 7.84 2.80 12.31
C VAL A 33 7.68 2.67 13.82
N GLY A 34 7.10 1.55 14.26
CA GLY A 34 6.92 1.20 15.66
C GLY A 34 6.10 -0.09 15.81
N PRO A 35 5.90 -0.57 17.05
CA PRO A 35 5.37 -1.92 17.33
C PRO A 35 4.00 -2.23 16.72
N ARG A 36 3.21 -1.20 16.41
CA ARG A 36 1.87 -1.32 15.79
C ARG A 36 1.63 -0.28 14.69
N ALA A 37 2.69 0.39 14.24
CA ALA A 37 2.60 1.51 13.32
C ALA A 37 3.28 1.16 11.99
N LEU A 38 2.46 0.91 10.98
CA LEU A 38 2.89 0.77 9.60
C LEU A 38 2.72 2.09 8.87
N ARG A 39 3.71 2.44 8.06
CA ARG A 39 3.65 3.54 7.12
C ARG A 39 4.11 3.07 5.75
N TYR A 40 3.71 3.79 4.71
CA TYR A 40 4.11 3.52 3.35
C TYR A 40 4.87 4.72 2.80
N ARG A 41 5.91 4.46 2.02
CA ARG A 41 6.52 5.53 1.24
C ARG A 41 5.61 5.83 0.06
N ARG A 42 5.26 7.11 -0.13
CA ARG A 42 4.41 7.55 -1.25
C ARG A 42 4.96 7.07 -2.60
N ALA A 43 6.27 7.20 -2.81
CA ALA A 43 6.94 6.76 -4.03
C ALA A 43 6.72 5.27 -4.35
N GLU A 44 6.75 4.39 -3.34
CA GLU A 44 6.52 2.94 -3.52
C GLU A 44 5.06 2.64 -3.88
N VAL A 45 4.11 3.34 -3.24
CA VAL A 45 2.68 3.19 -3.53
C VAL A 45 2.36 3.68 -4.95
N GLU A 46 2.94 4.80 -5.36
CA GLU A 46 2.80 5.33 -6.72
C GLU A 46 3.51 4.46 -7.75
N ALA A 47 4.66 3.86 -7.42
CA ALA A 47 5.34 2.89 -8.29
C ALA A 47 4.45 1.66 -8.54
N TYR A 48 3.92 1.06 -7.47
CA TYR A 48 2.98 -0.05 -7.58
C TYR A 48 1.74 0.32 -8.43
N LEU A 49 1.20 1.52 -8.20
CA LEU A 49 0.07 2.02 -8.96
C LEU A 49 0.40 2.11 -10.46
N ARG A 50 1.57 2.66 -10.83
CA ARG A 50 2.00 2.76 -12.23
C ARG A 50 2.21 1.40 -12.88
N GLU A 51 2.82 0.46 -12.16
CA GLU A 51 3.04 -0.91 -12.66
C GLU A 51 1.72 -1.63 -12.95
N HIS A 52 0.68 -1.40 -12.14
CA HIS A 52 -0.59 -2.13 -12.23
C HIS A 52 -1.69 -1.37 -12.98
N GLN A 53 -1.56 -0.05 -13.15
CA GLN A 53 -2.46 0.77 -14.00
C GLN A 53 -2.08 0.73 -15.49
N GLY A 54 -0.95 0.11 -15.85
CA GLY A 54 -0.48 -0.06 -17.23
C GLY A 54 -1.16 -1.15 -18.05
N SER A 55 -2.32 -1.66 -17.62
CA SER A 55 -3.12 -2.62 -18.39
C SER A 55 -4.53 -2.06 -18.64
N ARG A 56 -4.62 -1.03 -19.48
CA ARG A 56 -5.87 -0.67 -20.14
C ARG A 56 -5.61 -0.11 -21.53
#